data_AF-A0A1W0WSH4-F1
#
_entry.id   AF-A0A1W0WSH4-F1
#
_cell.length_a   1.000
_cell.length_b   1.000
_cell.length_c   1.000
_cell.angle_alpha   90.00
_cell.angle_beta   90.00
_cell.angle_gamma   90.00
#
_symmetry.space_group_name_H-M   'P 1'
#
loop_
_entity.id
_entity.type
_entity.pdbx_description
1 polymer ?
#
loop_
_entity_poly.entity_id
_entity_poly.type
_entity_poly.pdbx_seq_one_letter_code
_entity_poly.pdbx_strand_id
1 'polypeptide(L)'
;MKVFILLALLGVASAAVHHGVNEELNADWAAYKTEHGKSYDRAEELTRRTVWEQNLKKIQHHNIRASLGEHTYTLGMNKYGDMTTTESLRR
;
A
#
# COMPACT_ATOMS: atom_id res chain seq x y z
N MET A 1 17.90 15.89 39.95
CA MET A 1 16.77 16.49 39.21
C MET A 1 16.99 16.20 37.74
N LYS A 2 16.21 15.31 37.13
CA LYS A 2 16.35 14.92 35.72
C LYS A 2 15.37 15.75 34.91
N VAL A 3 15.88 16.78 34.25
CA VAL A 3 15.12 17.64 33.34
C VAL A 3 14.91 16.85 32.05
N PHE A 4 13.67 16.44 31.77
CA PHE A 4 13.31 15.91 30.46
C PHE A 4 12.83 17.07 29.60
N ILE A 5 13.65 17.45 28.62
CA ILE A 5 13.33 18.45 27.61
C ILE A 5 12.42 17.79 26.58
N LEU A 6 11.17 18.27 26.50
CA LEU A 6 10.27 18.08 25.35
C LEU A 6 10.72 19.00 24.21
N LEU A 7 10.79 18.45 22.99
CA LEU A 7 10.71 19.06 21.63
C LEU A 7 11.44 18.09 20.68
N ALA A 8 10.96 17.70 19.50
CA ALA A 8 10.20 18.48 18.53
C ALA A 8 9.41 17.57 17.58
N LEU A 9 8.32 18.17 17.07
CA LEU A 9 7.64 17.83 15.84
C LEU A 9 8.64 17.54 14.71
N LEU A 10 8.59 16.33 14.17
CA LEU A 10 9.02 16.07 12.80
C LEU A 10 7.77 15.71 12.02
N GLY A 11 7.16 16.73 11.42
CA GLY A 11 6.25 16.54 10.31
C GLY A 11 7.03 15.80 9.24
N VAL A 12 6.75 14.51 9.08
CA VAL A 12 7.25 13.76 7.93
C VAL A 12 6.53 14.34 6.74
N ALA A 13 7.22 15.24 6.03
CA ALA A 13 6.87 15.60 4.68
C ALA A 13 6.64 14.28 3.93
N SER A 14 5.40 14.03 3.51
CA SER A 14 5.18 13.03 2.47
C SER A 14 5.88 13.57 1.24
N ALA A 15 7.15 13.19 1.09
CA ALA A 15 7.80 13.20 -0.20
C ALA A 15 6.91 12.32 -1.08
N ALA A 16 6.05 12.96 -1.88
CA ALA A 16 5.36 12.32 -2.97
C ALA A 16 6.45 11.93 -3.97
N VAL A 17 7.10 10.81 -3.68
CA VAL A 17 7.97 10.12 -4.62
C VAL A 17 7.04 9.59 -5.70
N HIS A 18 6.79 10.42 -6.72
CA HIS A 18 6.19 9.99 -7.97
C HIS A 18 7.26 9.23 -8.75
N HIS A 19 7.59 8.02 -8.28
CA HIS A 19 8.10 7.00 -9.18
C HIS A 19 6.89 6.46 -9.92
N GLY A 20 6.98 6.36 -11.26
CA GLY A 20 5.98 5.66 -12.05
C GLY A 20 5.75 4.24 -11.52
N VAL A 21 4.69 3.61 -12.02
CA VAL A 21 4.37 2.21 -11.69
C VAL A 21 5.57 1.30 -11.97
N ASN A 22 5.78 0.28 -11.14
CA ASN A 22 6.89 -0.65 -11.35
C ASN A 22 6.53 -1.62 -12.50
N GLU A 23 7.22 -1.46 -13.64
CA GLU A 23 7.01 -2.28 -14.83
C GLU A 23 7.24 -3.78 -14.60
N GLU A 24 8.09 -4.16 -13.65
CA GLU A 24 8.32 -5.57 -13.28
C GLU A 24 7.05 -6.23 -12.73
N LEU A 25 6.16 -5.45 -12.13
CA LEU A 25 4.90 -5.93 -11.56
C LEU A 25 3.76 -5.97 -12.59
N ASN A 26 4.02 -5.73 -13.88
CA ASN A 26 2.96 -5.63 -14.89
C ASN A 26 2.21 -6.96 -15.06
N ALA A 27 2.94 -8.08 -15.01
CA ALA A 27 2.34 -9.41 -15.06
C ALA A 27 1.45 -9.67 -13.84
N ASP A 28 1.91 -9.31 -12.64
CA ASP A 28 1.15 -9.46 -11.39
C ASP A 28 -0.11 -8.60 -11.38
N TRP A 29 -0.06 -7.38 -11.93
CA TRP A 29 -1.24 -6.54 -12.08
C TRP A 29 -2.25 -7.12 -13.05
N ALA A 30 -1.79 -7.67 -14.18
CA ALA A 30 -2.67 -8.34 -15.12
C ALA A 30 -3.34 -9.57 -14.48
N ALA A 31 -2.59 -10.35 -13.71
CA ALA A 31 -3.11 -11.49 -12.96
C ALA A 31 -4.15 -11.06 -11.91
N TYR A 32 -3.83 -10.05 -11.09
CA TYR A 32 -4.74 -9.46 -10.09
C TYR A 32 -6.07 -9.00 -10.72
N LYS A 33 -5.99 -8.26 -11.83
CA LYS A 33 -7.19 -7.79 -12.54
C LYS A 33 -8.02 -8.96 -13.05
N THR A 34 -7.37 -9.97 -13.61
CA THR A 34 -8.05 -11.18 -14.12
C THR A 34 -8.73 -11.95 -12.99
N GLU A 35 -8.01 -12.21 -11.90
CA GLU A 35 -8.51 -12.95 -10.73
C GLU A 35 -9.73 -12.29 -10.09
N HIS A 36 -9.77 -10.95 -10.05
CA HIS A 36 -10.85 -10.20 -9.41
C HIS A 36 -11.81 -9.52 -10.38
N GLY A 37 -11.76 -9.87 -11.67
CA GLY A 37 -12.67 -9.36 -12.70
C GLY A 37 -12.64 -7.82 -12.84
N LYS A 38 -11.47 -7.21 -12.73
CA LYS A 38 -11.29 -5.75 -12.75
C LYS A 38 -11.08 -5.24 -14.19
N SER A 39 -11.78 -4.18 -14.54
CA SER A 39 -11.61 -3.42 -15.79
C SER A 39 -11.78 -1.94 -15.47
N TYR A 40 -10.87 -1.12 -15.98
CA TYR A 40 -10.83 0.32 -15.74
C TYR A 40 -10.61 1.04 -17.07
N ASP A 41 -11.02 2.30 -17.14
CA ASP A 41 -10.58 3.17 -18.23
C ASP A 41 -9.10 3.57 -18.06
N ARG A 42 -8.52 4.16 -19.10
CA ARG A 42 -7.10 4.54 -19.11
C ARG A 42 -6.76 5.55 -18.00
N ALA A 43 -7.68 6.44 -17.64
CA ALA A 43 -7.43 7.47 -16.64
C ALA A 43 -7.43 6.87 -15.22
N GLU A 44 -8.38 5.97 -14.93
CA GLU A 44 -8.48 5.29 -13.65
C GLU A 44 -7.41 4.21 -13.46
N GLU A 45 -7.01 3.51 -14.53
CA GLU A 45 -6.09 2.37 -14.44
C GLU A 45 -4.77 2.74 -13.78
N LEU A 46 -4.18 3.89 -14.13
CA LEU A 46 -2.93 4.34 -13.53
C LEU A 46 -3.08 4.59 -12.02
N THR A 47 -4.19 5.20 -11.60
CA THR A 47 -4.49 5.43 -10.18
C THR A 47 -4.66 4.11 -9.44
N ARG A 48 -5.45 3.17 -9.99
CA ARG A 48 -5.70 1.86 -9.38
C ARG A 48 -4.42 1.03 -9.28
N ARG A 49 -3.59 1.05 -10.32
CA ARG A 49 -2.28 0.41 -10.33
C ARG A 49 -1.37 0.98 -9.24
N THR A 50 -1.34 2.31 -9.10
CA THR A 50 -0.52 2.98 -8.08
C THR A 50 -0.96 2.58 -6.67
N VAL A 51 -2.28 2.57 -6.40
CA VAL A 51 -2.83 2.15 -5.10
C VAL A 51 -2.54 0.67 -4.83
N TRP A 52 -2.66 -0.18 -5.84
CA TRP A 52 -2.36 -1.61 -5.75
C TRP A 52 -0.90 -1.87 -5.36
N GLU A 53 0.06 -1.19 -6.00
CA GLU A 53 1.48 -1.34 -5.65
C GLU A 53 1.78 -0.85 -4.22
N GLN A 54 1.16 0.26 -3.79
CA GLN A 54 1.29 0.76 -2.43
C GLN A 54 0.76 -0.25 -1.40
N ASN A 55 -0.38 -0.88 -1.69
CA ASN A 55 -0.95 -1.91 -0.82
C ASN A 55 -0.13 -3.20 -0.84
N LEU A 56 0.43 -3.60 -1.98
CA LEU A 56 1.36 -4.73 -2.06
C LEU A 56 2.58 -4.50 -1.17
N LYS A 57 3.17 -3.31 -1.23
CA LYS A 57 4.32 -2.93 -0.40
C LYS A 57 3.97 -2.91 1.10
N LYS A 58 2.78 -2.43 1.46
CA LYS A 58 2.25 -2.51 2.83
C LYS A 58 2.14 -3.96 3.31
N ILE A 59 1.58 -4.85 2.50
CA ILE A 59 1.42 -6.27 2.82
C ILE A 59 2.80 -6.90 3.06
N GLN A 60 3.76 -6.66 2.17
CA GLN A 60 5.12 -7.18 2.29
C GLN A 60 5.79 -6.70 3.58
N HIS A 61 5.78 -5.38 3.85
CA HIS A 61 6.36 -4.82 5.06
C HIS A 61 5.69 -5.35 6.33
N HIS A 62 4.37 -5.44 6.36
CA HIS A 62 3.64 -6.01 7.48
C HIS A 62 4.03 -7.48 7.73
N ASN A 63 4.10 -8.29 6.68
CA ASN A 63 4.41 -9.72 6.81
C ASN A 63 5.86 -9.97 7.23
N ILE A 64 6.81 -9.10 6.83
CA ILE A 64 8.17 -9.12 7.38
C ILE A 64 8.12 -8.87 8.89
N ARG A 65 7.40 -7.84 9.36
CA ARG A 65 7.25 -7.56 10.80
C ARG A 65 6.53 -8.68 11.56
N ALA A 66 5.52 -9.29 10.95
CA ALA A 66 4.86 -10.49 11.50
C ALA A 66 5.85 -11.66 11.66
N SER A 67 6.73 -11.89 10.69
CA SER A 67 7.77 -12.93 10.76
C SER A 67 8.80 -12.68 11.88
N LEU A 68 8.96 -11.43 12.30
CA LEU A 68 9.79 -11.02 13.45
C LEU A 68 9.03 -11.08 14.78
N GLY A 69 7.77 -11.53 14.78
CA GLY A 69 6.93 -11.66 15.97
C GLY A 69 6.22 -10.39 16.40
N GLU A 70 6.29 -9.29 15.64
CA GLU A 70 5.61 -8.02 15.99
C GLU A 70 4.09 -8.06 15.75
N HIS A 71 3.63 -8.99 14.92
CA HIS A 71 2.23 -9.20 14.60
C HIS A 71 1.91 -10.70 14.66
N THR A 72 0.72 -11.04 15.17
CA THR A 72 0.22 -12.42 15.28
C THR A 72 -0.54 -12.89 14.04
N TYR A 73 -0.58 -12.06 12.99
CA TYR A 73 -1.29 -12.32 11.75
C TYR A 73 -0.48 -11.82 10.55
N THR A 74 -0.86 -12.27 9.36
CA THR A 74 -0.32 -11.81 8.08
C THR A 74 -1.42 -11.20 7.22
N LEU A 75 -1.04 -10.35 6.28
CA LEU A 75 -1.92 -9.80 5.27
C LEU A 75 -1.74 -10.55 3.95
N GLY A 76 -2.78 -10.55 3.12
CA GLY A 76 -2.76 -11.07 1.77
C GLY A 76 -3.39 -10.08 0.80
N MET A 77 -2.91 -10.09 -0.45
CA MET A 77 -3.56 -9.35 -1.53
C MET A 77 -4.97 -9.90 -1.74
N ASN A 78 -5.94 -9.01 -1.97
CA ASN A 78 -7.34 -9.38 -2.15
C ASN A 78 -8.04 -8.38 -3.07
N LYS A 79 -9.33 -8.58 -3.37
CA LYS A 79 -10.13 -7.75 -4.28
C LYS A 79 -10.22 -6.25 -3.95
N TYR A 80 -9.79 -5.83 -2.77
CA TYR A 80 -9.70 -4.43 -2.33
C TYR A 80 -8.27 -3.86 -2.44
N GLY A 81 -7.35 -4.60 -3.05
CA GLY A 81 -5.96 -4.21 -3.21
C GLY A 81 -5.77 -2.91 -3.98
N ASP A 82 -6.69 -2.57 -4.87
CA ASP A 82 -6.71 -1.32 -5.66
C ASP A 82 -7.46 -0.16 -4.98
N MET A 83 -7.85 -0.32 -3.70
CA MET A 83 -8.58 0.69 -2.95
C MET A 83 -7.70 1.35 -1.89
N THR A 84 -7.85 2.66 -1.74
CA THR A 84 -7.24 3.40 -0.64
C THR A 84 -7.93 3.04 0.68
N THR A 85 -7.24 3.23 1.80
CA THR A 85 -7.83 3.02 3.13
C THR A 85 -9.13 3.82 3.31
N THR A 86 -9.18 5.05 2.80
CA THR A 86 -10.38 5.90 2.88
C THR A 86 -11.54 5.35 2.06
N GLU A 87 -11.29 4.81 0.88
CA GLU A 87 -12.34 4.19 0.05
C GLU A 87 -12.87 2.90 0.69
N SER A 88 -11.98 2.09 1.28
CA SER A 88 -12.37 0.83 1.92
C SER A 88 -13.26 1.03 3.15
N LEU A 89 -13.12 2.16 3.86
CA LEU A 89 -13.94 2.50 5.03
C LEU A 89 -15.34 3.04 4.67
N ARG A 90 -15.63 3.31 3.40
CA ARG A 90 -16.90 3.88 2.93
C ARG A 90 -17.85 2.84 2.30
N ARG A 91 -17.52 1.55 2.39
CA ARG A 91 -18.33 0.43 1.91
C ARG A 91 -18.74 -0.45 3.07
#